data_AF-A0A137SWP2-F1
#
_entry.id   AF-A0A137SWP2-F1
#
_cell.length_a   1.000
_cell.length_b   1.000
_cell.length_c   1.000
_cell.angle_alpha   90.00
_cell.angle_beta   90.00
_cell.angle_gamma   90.00
#
_symmetry.space_group_name_H-M   'P 1'
#
loop_
_entity.id
_entity.type
_entity.pdbx_description
1 polymer ?
#
loop_
_entity_poly.entity_id
_entity_poly.type
_entity_poly.pdbx_seq_one_letter_code
_entity_poly.pdbx_strand_id
1 'polypeptide(L)'
;MFLKPDHKLEMIIMEYSKNIDRIKEMENILNKHSVIIEEFSHCLDKFKASQDDYEKLSNYYSSQAWFDDLKISESKDFPKDINCGVLSEDAVFDLIGENFEIAKQLLDLANRILQNH
;
A
#
# COMPACT_ATOMS: atom_id res chain seq x y z
N MET A 1 60.69 -13.14 18.79
CA MET A 1 60.30 -11.74 19.02
C MET A 1 59.18 -11.44 18.04
N PHE A 2 57.93 -11.39 18.50
CA PHE A 2 56.79 -11.08 17.62
C PHE A 2 56.82 -9.58 17.32
N LEU A 3 57.06 -9.21 16.07
CA LEU A 3 56.90 -7.83 15.62
C LEU A 3 55.42 -7.47 15.76
N LYS A 4 55.10 -6.51 16.63
CA LYS A 4 53.75 -5.94 16.69
C LYS A 4 53.46 -5.27 15.34
N PRO A 5 52.23 -5.39 14.80
CA PRO A 5 51.87 -4.72 13.56
C PRO A 5 52.11 -3.21 13.67
N ASP A 6 52.49 -2.57 12.56
CA ASP A 6 52.56 -1.11 12.47
C ASP A 6 51.16 -0.53 12.76
N HIS A 7 51.06 0.37 13.74
CA HIS A 7 49.81 0.99 14.15
C HIS A 7 49.05 1.64 12.97
N LYS A 8 49.80 2.15 11.98
CA LYS A 8 49.21 2.70 10.75
C LYS A 8 48.50 1.63 9.91
N LEU A 9 49.06 0.43 9.84
CA LEU A 9 48.47 -0.71 9.14
C LEU A 9 47.22 -1.21 9.84
N GLU A 10 47.21 -1.26 11.18
CA GLU A 10 46.02 -1.62 11.98
C GLU A 10 44.88 -0.64 11.72
N MET A 11 45.17 0.67 11.71
CA MET A 11 44.16 1.69 11.39
C MET A 11 43.58 1.53 9.99
N ILE A 12 44.41 1.23 8.98
CA ILE A 12 43.94 1.02 7.60
C ILE A 12 43.02 -0.22 7.53
N ILE A 13 43.39 -1.31 8.20
CA ILE A 13 42.57 -2.54 8.23
C ILE A 13 41.23 -2.28 8.93
N MET A 14 41.24 -1.57 10.06
CA MET A 14 40.00 -1.21 10.75
C MET A 14 39.07 -0.35 9.88
N GLU A 15 39.63 0.66 9.21
CA GLU A 15 38.85 1.53 8.31
C GLU A 15 38.31 0.74 7.10
N TYR A 16 39.13 -0.14 6.52
CA TYR A 16 38.69 -1.03 5.44
C TYR A 16 37.55 -1.94 5.88
N SER A 17 37.62 -2.54 7.08
CA SER A 17 36.53 -3.36 7.63
C SER A 17 35.24 -2.56 7.79
N LYS A 18 35.31 -1.36 8.36
CA LYS A 18 34.14 -0.47 8.51
C LYS A 18 33.51 -0.12 7.16
N ASN A 19 34.34 0.09 6.14
CA ASN A 19 33.85 0.36 4.78
C ASN A 19 33.11 -0.85 4.20
N ILE A 20 33.64 -2.06 4.38
CA ILE A 20 32.97 -3.29 3.95
C ILE A 20 31.64 -3.48 4.67
N ASP A 21 31.58 -3.23 5.99
CA ASP A 21 30.35 -3.37 6.76
C ASP A 21 29.28 -2.38 6.31
N ARG A 22 29.65 -1.11 6.08
CA ARG A 22 28.75 -0.10 5.53
C ARG A 22 28.26 -0.45 4.13
N ILE A 23 29.11 -0.98 3.26
CA ILE A 23 28.71 -1.42 1.92
C ILE A 23 27.68 -2.54 2.01
N LYS A 24 27.90 -3.54 2.85
CA LYS A 24 26.94 -4.65 3.06
C LYS A 24 25.60 -4.15 3.60
N GLU A 25 25.63 -3.21 4.53
CA GLU A 25 24.42 -2.60 5.09
C GLU A 25 23.62 -1.88 3.99
N MET A 26 24.27 -1.02 3.21
CA MET A 26 23.61 -0.27 2.14
C MET A 26 23.10 -1.18 1.02
N GLU A 27 23.87 -2.21 0.65
CA GLU A 27 23.47 -3.22 -0.34
C GLU A 27 22.21 -3.98 0.13
N ASN A 28 22.14 -4.34 1.41
CA ASN A 28 20.95 -4.97 1.97
C ASN A 28 19.74 -4.03 1.97
N ILE A 29 19.92 -2.75 2.28
CA ILE A 29 18.86 -1.73 2.21
C ILE A 29 18.37 -1.57 0.76
N LEU A 30 19.30 -1.47 -0.20
CA LEU A 30 19.00 -1.35 -1.62
C LEU A 30 18.15 -2.55 -2.07
N ASN A 31 18.65 -3.77 -1.88
CA ASN A 31 17.96 -4.98 -2.32
C ASN A 31 16.58 -5.13 -1.67
N LYS A 32 16.48 -4.84 -0.37
CA LYS A 32 15.19 -4.86 0.34
C LYS A 32 14.20 -3.83 -0.25
N HIS A 33 14.65 -2.61 -0.49
CA HIS A 33 13.76 -1.54 -0.96
C HIS A 33 13.37 -1.73 -2.42
N SER A 34 14.25 -2.28 -3.27
CA SER A 34 13.95 -2.62 -4.66
C SER A 34 12.79 -3.61 -4.77
N VAL A 35 12.77 -4.67 -3.94
CA VAL A 35 11.66 -5.63 -3.90
C VAL A 35 10.36 -4.95 -3.48
N ILE A 36 10.40 -4.14 -2.42
CA ILE A 36 9.19 -3.43 -1.93
C ILE A 36 8.64 -2.47 -2.98
N ILE A 37 9.48 -1.75 -3.72
CA ILE A 37 9.05 -0.85 -4.79
C ILE A 37 8.33 -1.62 -5.90
N GLU A 38 8.86 -2.77 -6.32
CA GLU A 38 8.26 -3.60 -7.36
C GLU A 38 6.87 -4.11 -6.93
N GLU A 39 6.78 -4.67 -5.72
CA GLU A 39 5.52 -5.18 -5.16
C GLU A 39 4.49 -4.05 -5.00
N PHE A 40 4.91 -2.91 -4.46
CA PHE A 40 4.03 -1.76 -4.25
C PHE A 40 3.56 -1.17 -5.59
N SER A 41 4.42 -1.09 -6.60
CA SER A 41 4.03 -0.60 -7.93
C SER A 41 2.89 -1.44 -8.51
N HIS A 42 2.99 -2.77 -8.43
CA HIS A 42 1.95 -3.67 -8.91
C HIS A 42 0.63 -3.51 -8.14
N CYS A 43 0.70 -3.38 -6.81
CA CYS A 43 -0.48 -3.12 -5.99
C CYS A 43 -1.11 -1.76 -6.32
N LEU A 44 -0.30 -0.73 -6.53
CA LEU A 44 -0.76 0.61 -6.87
C LEU A 44 -1.44 0.63 -8.24
N ASP A 45 -0.91 -0.09 -9.23
CA ASP A 45 -1.52 -0.17 -10.56
C ASP A 45 -2.87 -0.91 -10.52
N LYS A 46 -2.99 -1.97 -9.73
CA LYS A 46 -4.27 -2.62 -9.46
C LYS A 46 -5.26 -1.68 -8.79
N PHE A 47 -4.82 -0.93 -7.78
CA PHE A 47 -5.66 0.01 -7.05
C PHE A 47 -6.16 1.15 -7.93
N LYS A 48 -5.30 1.66 -8.83
CA LYS A 48 -5.69 2.65 -9.86
C LYS A 48 -6.71 2.07 -10.83
N ALA A 49 -6.46 0.87 -11.36
CA ALA A 49 -7.35 0.23 -12.32
C ALA A 49 -8.73 -0.10 -11.72
N SER A 50 -8.83 -0.34 -10.41
CA SER A 50 -10.10 -0.58 -9.73
C SER A 50 -10.91 0.69 -9.44
N GLN A 51 -10.35 1.91 -9.61
CA GLN A 51 -11.05 3.14 -9.25
C GLN A 51 -12.31 3.38 -10.10
N ASP A 52 -12.30 3.06 -11.40
CA ASP A 52 -13.46 3.26 -12.26
C ASP A 52 -14.69 2.43 -11.79
N ASP A 53 -14.46 1.16 -11.42
CA ASP A 53 -15.49 0.29 -10.87
C ASP A 53 -15.92 0.72 -9.46
N TYR A 54 -14.97 1.17 -8.64
CA TYR A 54 -15.26 1.75 -7.33
C TYR A 54 -16.13 3.01 -7.45
N GLU A 55 -15.84 3.91 -8.38
CA GLU A 55 -16.63 5.12 -8.61
C GLU A 55 -18.05 4.77 -9.04
N LYS A 56 -18.22 3.76 -9.89
CA LYS A 56 -19.53 3.23 -10.24
C LYS A 56 -20.29 2.72 -9.01
N LEU A 57 -19.63 1.96 -8.13
CA LEU A 57 -20.22 1.47 -6.88
C LEU A 57 -20.56 2.62 -5.92
N SER A 58 -19.68 3.60 -5.76
CA SER A 58 -19.89 4.78 -4.91
C SER A 58 -21.04 5.64 -5.43
N ASN A 59 -21.20 5.79 -6.75
CA ASN A 59 -22.30 6.52 -7.36
C ASN A 59 -23.63 5.76 -7.25
N TYR A 60 -23.57 4.42 -7.21
CA TYR A 60 -24.74 3.57 -6.98
C TYR A 60 -25.24 3.69 -5.54
N TYR A 61 -24.36 3.66 -4.55
CA TYR A 61 -24.72 3.74 -3.13
C TYR A 61 -25.54 5.00 -2.81
N SER A 62 -26.66 4.83 -2.09
CA SER A 62 -27.62 5.90 -1.77
C SER A 62 -28.25 6.61 -2.99
N SER A 63 -28.12 6.07 -4.21
CA SER A 63 -28.85 6.55 -5.38
C SER A 63 -30.30 6.08 -5.39
N GLN A 64 -31.14 6.67 -6.25
CA GLN A 64 -32.51 6.18 -6.43
C GLN A 64 -32.55 4.71 -6.86
N ALA A 65 -31.63 4.27 -7.72
CA ALA A 65 -31.53 2.88 -8.15
C ALA A 65 -31.26 1.94 -6.96
N TRP A 66 -30.37 2.32 -6.05
CA TRP A 66 -30.11 1.57 -4.82
C TRP A 66 -31.35 1.45 -3.94
N PHE A 67 -32.13 2.52 -3.77
CA PHE A 67 -33.39 2.47 -3.01
C PHE A 67 -34.46 1.59 -3.69
N ASP A 68 -34.51 1.59 -5.01
CA ASP A 68 -35.46 0.77 -5.77
C ASP A 68 -35.06 -0.71 -5.71
N ASP A 69 -33.77 -1.02 -5.82
CA ASP A 69 -33.21 -2.35 -5.66
C ASP A 69 -33.40 -2.89 -4.23
N LEU A 70 -33.23 -2.03 -3.22
CA LEU A 70 -33.51 -2.35 -1.82
C LEU A 70 -34.98 -2.79 -1.64
N LYS A 71 -35.94 -2.02 -2.15
CA LYS A 71 -37.37 -2.38 -2.10
C LYS A 71 -37.66 -3.70 -2.80
N ILE A 72 -37.00 -3.97 -3.94
CA ILE A 72 -37.14 -5.23 -4.66
C ILE A 72 -36.59 -6.38 -3.82
N SER A 73 -35.44 -6.19 -3.17
CA SER A 73 -34.80 -7.19 -2.32
C SER A 73 -35.63 -7.59 -1.09
N GLU A 74 -36.49 -6.68 -0.60
CA GLU A 74 -37.41 -6.91 0.51
C GLU A 74 -38.72 -7.60 0.10
N SER A 75 -38.95 -7.78 -1.21
CA SER A 75 -40.17 -8.41 -1.72
C SER A 75 -40.20 -9.91 -1.44
N LYS A 76 -41.41 -10.47 -1.28
CA LYS A 76 -41.61 -11.89 -0.98
C LYS A 76 -41.11 -12.84 -2.07
N ASP A 77 -41.04 -12.35 -3.30
CA ASP A 77 -40.66 -13.11 -4.49
C ASP A 77 -39.17 -12.98 -4.82
N PHE A 78 -38.39 -12.23 -4.02
CA PHE A 78 -36.96 -12.07 -4.23
C PHE A 78 -36.20 -13.40 -3.97
N PRO A 79 -35.29 -13.82 -4.87
CA PRO A 79 -34.53 -15.06 -4.69
C PRO A 79 -33.63 -15.00 -3.45
N LYS A 80 -33.75 -16.01 -2.57
CA LYS A 80 -33.02 -16.07 -1.29
C LYS A 80 -31.53 -16.41 -1.43
N ASP A 81 -31.09 -16.84 -2.60
CA ASP A 81 -29.72 -17.21 -2.94
C ASP A 81 -28.89 -16.03 -3.48
N ILE A 82 -29.51 -14.86 -3.69
CA ILE A 82 -28.82 -13.65 -4.11
C ILE A 82 -28.25 -12.92 -2.89
N ASN A 83 -26.94 -12.67 -2.91
CA ASN A 83 -26.26 -11.87 -1.89
C ASN A 83 -26.53 -10.38 -2.10
N CYS A 84 -27.05 -9.71 -1.08
CA CYS A 84 -27.41 -8.29 -1.12
C CYS A 84 -26.53 -7.41 -0.22
N GLY A 85 -25.26 -7.77 -0.02
CA GLY A 85 -24.35 -6.98 0.82
C GLY A 85 -24.24 -5.51 0.38
N VAL A 86 -24.36 -5.25 -0.93
CA VAL A 86 -24.37 -3.89 -1.51
C VAL A 86 -25.58 -3.04 -1.09
N LEU A 87 -26.66 -3.69 -0.63
CA LEU A 87 -27.89 -3.03 -0.16
C LEU A 87 -27.89 -2.83 1.37
N SER A 88 -26.82 -3.22 2.06
CA SER A 88 -26.62 -2.82 3.45
C SER A 88 -26.17 -1.36 3.55
N GLU A 89 -26.49 -0.71 4.67
CA GLU A 89 -26.04 0.66 4.95
C GLU A 89 -24.51 0.70 5.16
N ASP A 90 -23.94 -0.31 5.83
CA ASP A 90 -22.54 -0.23 6.27
C ASP A 90 -21.52 -0.63 5.19
N ALA A 91 -21.76 -1.69 4.42
CA ALA A 91 -20.69 -2.32 3.64
C ALA A 91 -20.06 -1.40 2.58
N VAL A 92 -20.89 -0.64 1.85
CA VAL A 92 -20.36 0.29 0.84
C VAL A 92 -19.86 1.58 1.48
N PHE A 93 -20.49 2.02 2.59
CA PHE A 93 -20.04 3.18 3.35
C PHE A 93 -18.63 2.97 3.93
N ASP A 94 -18.39 1.82 4.56
CA ASP A 94 -17.09 1.45 5.12
C ASP A 94 -16.02 1.39 4.03
N LEU A 95 -16.33 0.78 2.88
CA LEU A 95 -15.41 0.71 1.74
C LEU A 95 -15.05 2.11 1.19
N ILE A 96 -16.02 3.03 1.11
CA ILE A 96 -15.77 4.42 0.71
C ILE A 96 -14.81 5.09 1.71
N GLY A 97 -15.03 4.88 3.01
CA GLY A 97 -14.17 5.38 4.07
C GLY A 97 -12.73 4.85 3.98
N GLU A 98 -12.59 3.54 3.78
CA GLU A 98 -11.29 2.89 3.60
C GLU A 98 -10.54 3.42 2.38
N ASN A 99 -11.22 3.55 1.23
CA ASN A 99 -10.63 4.08 0.00
C ASN A 99 -10.14 5.52 0.20
N PHE A 100 -10.92 6.35 0.90
CA PHE A 100 -10.55 7.72 1.22
C PHE A 100 -9.34 7.82 2.15
N GLU A 101 -9.29 7.01 3.22
CA GLU A 101 -8.15 7.01 4.15
C GLU A 101 -6.86 6.50 3.49
N ILE A 102 -6.94 5.52 2.60
CA ILE A 102 -5.78 5.09 1.80
C ILE A 102 -5.31 6.22 0.88
N ALA A 103 -6.21 6.94 0.22
CA ALA A 103 -5.85 8.07 -0.64
C ALA A 103 -5.10 9.17 0.15
N LYS A 104 -5.53 9.47 1.37
CA LYS A 104 -4.82 10.41 2.27
C LYS A 104 -3.42 9.93 2.63
N GLN A 105 -3.28 8.66 3.01
CA GLN A 105 -1.97 8.08 3.33
C GLN A 105 -1.02 8.11 2.13
N LEU A 106 -1.52 7.85 0.93
CA LEU A 106 -0.75 7.96 -0.31
C LEU A 106 -0.29 9.39 -0.57
N LEU A 107 -1.17 10.39 -0.38
CA LEU A 107 -0.84 11.80 -0.54
C LEU A 107 0.24 12.26 0.45
N ASP A 108 0.08 11.92 1.74
CA ASP A 108 1.04 12.26 2.79
C ASP A 108 2.41 11.62 2.53
N LEU A 109 2.42 10.34 2.13
CA LEU A 109 3.65 9.64 1.78
C LEU A 109 4.33 10.27 0.55
N ALA A 110 3.56 10.56 -0.50
CA ALA A 110 4.07 11.19 -1.71
C ALA A 110 4.68 12.56 -1.41
N ASN A 111 4.01 13.40 -0.64
CA ASN A 111 4.52 14.70 -0.21
C ASN A 111 5.85 14.57 0.56
N ARG A 112 5.92 13.63 1.51
CA ARG A 112 7.16 13.37 2.26
C ARG A 112 8.31 12.92 1.36
N ILE A 113 8.06 12.07 0.36
CA ILE A 113 9.10 11.63 -0.59
C ILE A 113 9.55 12.82 -1.44
N LEU A 114 8.61 13.57 -2.03
CA LEU A 114 8.90 14.68 -2.93
C LEU A 114 9.65 15.84 -2.25
N GLN A 115 9.42 16.10 -0.96
CA GLN A 115 10.15 17.14 -0.22
C GLN A 115 11.61 16.78 0.07
N ASN A 116 11.98 15.50 -0.05
CA ASN A 116 13.34 15.01 0.22
C ASN A 116 14.15 14.78 -1.07
N HIS A 117 13.61 15.17 -2.22
CA HIS A 117 14.22 15.08 -3.54
C HIS A 117 14.20 16.44 -4.25
#